data_AF-A0A8J3RKY4-F1
#
_entry.id   AF-A0A8J3RKY4-F1
#
_cell.length_a   1.000
_cell.length_b   1.000
_cell.length_c   1.000
_cell.angle_alpha   90.00
_cell.angle_beta   90.00
_cell.angle_gamma   90.00
#
_symmetry.space_group_name_H-M   'P 1'
#
loop_
_entity.id
_entity.type
_entity.pdbx_description
1 polymer ?
#
loop_
_entity_poly.entity_id
_entity_poly.type
_entity_poly.pdbx_seq_one_letter_code
_entity_poly.pdbx_strand_id
1 'polypeptide(L)'
;MTGTAGGATRETTGATLAGAVVVFAAANVLNNRVARRLAPLTSAVATGTLVAMARRSGLSWSDMGFRDGARGARIGGALAAVVAGAYTVGITIPATRRFFRDERALSLSRAQVLEQILLQVPVGTVLLEEVGFRGVLHGLLARSYGTPAATAVSSALFGLWHVLPAIDMAAANPALGALAAEADPVKPREPREPREAVPADPVTPADSPELMASAGASGANVVRVVAGSVISTGLAGVLFSELNRRGGLAAPAILHTATNSLGYVFARLAGRGGEPGGDVSPDRAP
;
A
#
# COMPACT_ATOMS: atom_id res chain seq x y z
N MET A 1 -23.67 42.99 9.70
CA MET A 1 -22.49 42.85 8.82
C MET A 1 -21.55 41.72 9.27
N THR A 2 -22.07 40.54 9.64
CA THR A 2 -21.29 39.43 10.25
C THR A 2 -21.05 38.23 9.31
N GLY A 3 -21.47 38.30 8.04
CA GLY A 3 -21.42 37.17 7.09
C GLY A 3 -20.16 37.06 6.23
N THR A 4 -19.32 38.09 6.13
CA THR A 4 -18.22 38.14 5.14
C THR A 4 -16.95 37.42 5.59
N ALA A 5 -16.59 37.50 6.88
CA ALA A 5 -15.38 36.87 7.42
C ALA A 5 -15.46 35.31 7.42
N GLY A 6 -16.65 34.75 7.64
CA GLY A 6 -16.87 33.30 7.59
C GLY A 6 -16.85 32.71 6.18
N GLY A 7 -17.17 33.51 5.16
CA GLY A 7 -17.12 33.11 3.75
C GLY A 7 -15.68 33.02 3.23
N ALA A 8 -14.89 34.07 3.42
CA ALA A 8 -13.50 34.14 2.95
C ALA A 8 -12.60 33.06 3.57
N THR A 9 -12.82 32.71 4.84
CA THR A 9 -12.08 31.65 5.55
C THR A 9 -12.42 30.24 5.04
N ARG A 10 -13.70 29.99 4.70
CA ARG A 10 -14.13 28.74 4.07
C ARG A 10 -13.60 28.61 2.64
N GLU A 11 -13.64 29.68 1.85
CA GLU A 11 -13.13 29.70 0.48
C GLU A 11 -11.62 29.41 0.44
N THR A 12 -10.84 30.05 1.31
CA THR A 12 -9.39 29.81 1.46
C THR A 12 -9.07 28.37 1.87
N THR A 13 -9.90 27.78 2.75
CA THR A 13 -9.76 26.38 3.16
C THR A 13 -10.06 25.43 2.00
N GLY A 14 -11.14 25.68 1.25
CA GLY A 14 -11.50 24.90 0.07
C GLY A 14 -10.39 24.90 -0.99
N ALA A 15 -9.81 26.07 -1.27
CA ALA A 15 -8.69 26.19 -2.19
C ALA A 15 -7.44 25.42 -1.70
N THR A 16 -7.15 25.47 -0.39
CA THR A 16 -6.03 24.74 0.20
C THR A 16 -6.22 23.22 0.10
N LEU A 17 -7.43 22.73 0.37
CA LEU A 17 -7.78 21.30 0.23
C LEU A 17 -7.67 20.85 -1.23
N ALA A 18 -8.20 21.63 -2.18
CA ALA A 18 -8.10 21.33 -3.60
C ALA A 18 -6.63 21.27 -4.05
N GLY A 19 -5.81 22.23 -3.65
CA GLY A 19 -4.38 22.23 -3.94
C GLY A 19 -3.66 21.03 -3.32
N ALA A 20 -4.01 20.62 -2.10
CA ALA A 20 -3.44 19.44 -1.46
C ALA A 20 -3.75 18.16 -2.25
N VAL A 21 -5.00 18.00 -2.72
CA VAL A 21 -5.40 16.89 -3.59
C VAL A 21 -4.61 16.87 -4.90
N VAL A 22 -4.35 18.04 -5.51
CA VAL A 22 -3.50 18.13 -6.71
C VAL A 22 -2.07 17.67 -6.42
N VAL A 23 -1.48 18.09 -5.30
CA VAL A 23 -0.13 17.64 -4.90
C VAL A 23 -0.11 16.13 -4.67
N PHE A 24 -1.13 15.56 -4.01
CA PHE A 24 -1.25 14.10 -3.88
C PHE A 24 -1.33 13.42 -5.24
N ALA A 25 -2.23 13.85 -6.13
CA ALA A 25 -2.38 13.23 -7.44
C ALA A 25 -1.07 13.25 -8.24
N ALA A 26 -0.37 14.40 -8.25
CA ALA A 26 0.92 14.54 -8.92
C ALA A 26 1.98 13.61 -8.31
N ALA A 27 2.11 13.58 -6.98
CA ALA A 27 3.05 12.69 -6.29
C ALA A 27 2.73 11.22 -6.55
N ASN A 28 1.45 10.84 -6.57
CA ASN A 28 1.03 9.46 -6.83
C ASN A 28 1.43 9.00 -8.23
N VAL A 29 1.17 9.83 -9.25
CA VAL A 29 1.54 9.55 -10.65
C VAL A 29 3.06 9.50 -10.81
N LEU A 30 3.79 10.45 -10.22
CA LEU A 30 5.26 10.46 -10.25
C LEU A 30 5.82 9.18 -9.62
N ASN A 31 5.35 8.80 -8.44
CA ASN A 31 5.89 7.67 -7.69
C ASN A 31 5.54 6.31 -8.30
N ASN A 32 4.38 6.19 -8.96
CA ASN A 32 3.92 4.90 -9.47
C ASN A 32 4.10 4.71 -10.98
N ARG A 33 4.25 5.77 -11.77
CA ARG A 33 4.28 5.66 -13.25
C ARG A 33 5.50 6.31 -13.90
N VAL A 34 5.91 7.50 -13.44
CA VAL A 34 6.91 8.31 -14.16
C VAL A 34 8.33 8.16 -13.61
N ALA A 35 8.51 8.35 -12.30
CA ALA A 35 9.80 8.52 -11.66
C ALA A 35 9.94 7.60 -10.43
N ARG A 36 9.60 6.32 -10.57
CA ARG A 36 9.56 5.33 -9.47
C ARG A 36 10.84 5.31 -8.61
N ARG A 37 12.01 5.47 -9.24
CA ARG A 37 13.32 5.50 -8.55
C ARG A 37 13.57 6.78 -7.74
N LEU A 38 12.89 7.87 -8.08
CA LEU A 38 13.02 9.16 -7.40
C LEU A 38 11.94 9.38 -6.34
N ALA A 39 11.14 8.36 -6.05
CA ALA A 39 10.06 8.41 -5.07
C ALA A 39 10.46 9.01 -3.70
N PRO A 40 11.66 8.75 -3.12
CA PRO A 40 12.07 9.43 -1.88
C PRO A 40 12.14 10.95 -2.03
N LEU A 41 12.67 11.42 -3.17
CA LEU A 41 12.80 12.85 -3.44
C LEU A 41 11.44 13.50 -3.71
N THR A 42 10.64 12.91 -4.62
CA THR A 42 9.31 13.43 -4.97
C THR A 42 8.37 13.42 -3.77
N SER A 43 8.42 12.38 -2.92
CA SER A 43 7.66 12.33 -1.67
C SER A 43 8.12 13.37 -0.66
N ALA A 44 9.42 13.58 -0.48
CA ALA A 44 9.93 14.62 0.42
C ALA A 44 9.50 16.03 -0.05
N VAL A 45 9.58 16.32 -1.35
CA VAL A 45 9.13 17.60 -1.93
C VAL A 45 7.62 17.77 -1.77
N ALA A 46 6.83 16.74 -2.05
CA ALA A 46 5.37 16.77 -1.87
C ALA A 46 5.00 17.02 -0.40
N THR A 47 5.64 16.32 0.55
CA THR A 47 5.45 16.52 1.98
C THR A 47 5.77 17.96 2.39
N GLY A 48 6.93 18.49 1.99
CA GLY A 48 7.31 19.87 2.28
C GLY A 48 6.31 20.88 1.74
N THR A 49 5.81 20.66 0.52
CA THR A 49 4.79 21.48 -0.12
C THR A 49 3.46 21.46 0.67
N LEU A 50 2.98 20.27 1.01
CA LEU A 50 1.75 20.08 1.80
C LEU A 50 1.85 20.74 3.18
N VAL A 51 2.97 20.54 3.87
CA VAL A 51 3.22 21.18 5.18
C VAL A 51 3.27 22.70 5.03
N ALA A 52 3.94 23.25 4.02
CA ALA A 52 3.99 24.68 3.78
C ALA A 52 2.58 25.27 3.53
N MET A 53 1.75 24.58 2.74
CA MET A 53 0.35 24.97 2.51
C MET A 53 -0.47 24.94 3.81
N ALA A 54 -0.38 23.87 4.59
CA ALA A 54 -1.05 23.74 5.89
C ALA A 54 -0.63 24.87 6.84
N ARG A 55 0.68 25.12 6.98
CA ARG A 55 1.21 26.18 7.85
C ARG A 55 0.74 27.57 7.43
N ARG A 56 0.74 27.87 6.12
CA ARG A 56 0.20 29.14 5.58
C ARG A 56 -1.31 29.29 5.82
N SER A 57 -2.04 28.19 5.88
CA SER A 57 -3.47 28.19 6.23
C SER A 57 -3.75 28.29 7.74
N GLY A 58 -2.70 28.34 8.58
CA GLY A 58 -2.81 28.49 10.03
C GLY A 58 -2.84 27.19 10.84
N LEU A 59 -2.64 26.01 10.24
CA LEU A 59 -2.52 24.76 11.00
C LEU A 59 -1.23 24.76 11.83
N SER A 60 -1.30 24.41 13.11
CA SER A 60 -0.13 24.21 13.98
C SER A 60 0.54 22.85 13.72
N TRP A 61 1.77 22.69 14.23
CA TRP A 61 2.47 21.39 14.22
C TRP A 61 1.69 20.32 15.00
N SER A 62 1.07 20.70 16.11
CA SER A 62 0.21 19.82 16.91
C SER A 62 -1.06 19.39 16.19
N ASP A 63 -1.66 20.27 15.38
CA ASP A 63 -2.84 19.94 14.56
C ASP A 63 -2.50 18.90 13.49
N MET A 64 -1.28 18.98 12.93
CA MET A 64 -0.74 17.98 12.02
C MET A 64 -0.26 16.71 12.75
N GLY A 65 -0.37 16.64 14.08
CA GLY A 65 0.01 15.46 14.86
C GLY A 65 1.49 15.35 15.23
N PHE A 66 2.30 16.38 15.01
CA PHE A 66 3.68 16.45 15.53
C PHE A 66 3.68 16.76 17.04
N ARG A 67 3.24 15.79 17.83
CA ARG A 67 3.15 15.84 19.30
C ARG A 67 3.40 14.46 19.90
N ASP A 68 3.58 14.41 21.22
CA ASP A 68 3.63 13.17 21.99
C ASP A 68 4.65 12.12 21.51
N GLY A 69 5.75 12.54 20.87
CA GLY A 69 6.67 11.65 20.14
C GLY A 69 7.15 10.42 20.91
N ALA A 70 7.49 10.56 22.19
CA ALA A 70 7.90 9.42 23.03
C ALA A 70 6.77 8.43 23.33
N ARG A 71 5.52 8.91 23.48
CA ARG A 71 4.35 8.05 23.62
C ARG A 71 4.01 7.39 22.29
N GLY A 72 4.07 8.16 21.19
CA GLY A 72 3.88 7.64 19.85
C GLY A 72 4.86 6.54 19.50
N ALA A 73 6.14 6.74 19.82
CA ALA A 73 7.19 5.74 19.63
C ALA A 73 6.94 4.46 20.42
N ARG A 74 6.48 4.55 21.68
CA ARG A 74 6.12 3.37 22.48
C ARG A 74 4.95 2.60 21.88
N ILE A 75 3.88 3.29 21.49
CA ILE A 75 2.69 2.66 20.88
C ILE A 75 3.07 2.02 19.54
N GLY A 76 3.72 2.78 18.65
CA GLY A 76 4.15 2.32 17.34
C GLY A 76 5.12 1.15 17.44
N GLY A 77 6.09 1.22 18.35
CA GLY A 77 7.05 0.13 18.59
C GLY A 77 6.40 -1.14 19.13
N ALA A 78 5.45 -1.03 20.06
CA ALA A 78 4.70 -2.19 20.56
C ALA A 78 3.89 -2.86 19.43
N LEU A 79 3.20 -2.07 18.60
CA LEU A 79 2.45 -2.60 17.46
C LEU A 79 3.37 -3.18 16.37
N ALA A 80 4.53 -2.56 16.13
CA ALA A 80 5.55 -3.11 15.23
C ALA A 80 6.06 -4.47 15.70
N ALA A 81 6.26 -4.66 17.02
CA ALA A 81 6.63 -5.95 17.59
C ALA A 81 5.52 -7.01 17.40
N VAL A 82 4.24 -6.62 17.57
CA VAL A 82 3.11 -7.51 17.27
C VAL A 82 3.10 -7.92 15.80
N VAL A 83 3.32 -6.99 14.87
CA VAL A 83 3.42 -7.28 13.43
C VAL A 83 4.58 -8.23 13.14
N ALA A 84 5.76 -7.98 13.70
CA ALA A 84 6.90 -8.89 13.55
C ALA A 84 6.60 -10.31 14.07
N GLY A 85 5.92 -10.42 15.21
CA GLY A 85 5.45 -11.69 15.75
C GLY A 85 4.45 -12.40 14.82
N ALA A 86 3.47 -11.66 14.28
CA ALA A 86 2.49 -12.20 13.35
C ALA A 86 3.14 -12.70 12.05
N TYR A 87 4.13 -11.97 11.51
CA TYR A 87 4.92 -12.42 10.36
C TYR A 87 5.73 -13.69 10.68
N THR A 88 6.31 -13.77 11.87
CA THR A 88 7.05 -14.95 12.35
C THR A 88 6.14 -16.18 12.46
N VAL A 89 4.91 -16.03 12.97
CA VAL A 89 3.94 -17.12 12.99
C VAL A 89 3.45 -17.45 11.57
N GLY A 90 3.22 -16.44 10.73
CA GLY A 90 2.73 -16.63 9.37
C GLY A 90 3.70 -17.39 8.46
N ILE A 91 5.02 -17.20 8.62
CA ILE A 91 6.01 -17.93 7.81
C ILE A 91 6.16 -19.39 8.26
N THR A 92 5.90 -19.71 9.54
CA THR A 92 6.01 -21.10 10.02
C THR A 92 4.87 -21.97 9.53
N ILE A 93 3.67 -21.40 9.31
CA ILE A 93 2.48 -22.09 8.81
C ILE A 93 2.59 -22.36 7.30
N PRO A 94 2.58 -23.63 6.83
CA PRO A 94 2.76 -23.95 5.40
C PRO A 94 1.72 -23.34 4.46
N ALA A 95 0.45 -23.28 4.90
CA ALA A 95 -0.66 -22.75 4.10
C ALA A 95 -0.50 -21.25 3.76
N THR A 96 0.25 -20.50 4.57
CA THR A 96 0.44 -19.05 4.42
C THR A 96 1.76 -18.68 3.75
N ARG A 97 2.74 -19.59 3.66
CA ARG A 97 4.08 -19.33 3.07
C ARG A 97 4.02 -18.75 1.66
N ARG A 98 3.04 -19.16 0.85
CA ARG A 98 2.84 -18.66 -0.52
C ARG A 98 2.60 -17.15 -0.58
N PHE A 99 2.03 -16.55 0.46
CA PHE A 99 1.77 -15.11 0.52
C PHE A 99 3.02 -14.28 0.82
N PHE A 100 4.08 -14.90 1.35
CA PHE A 100 5.36 -14.25 1.62
C PHE A 100 6.33 -14.32 0.43
N ARG A 101 6.02 -15.09 -0.63
CA ARG A 101 6.85 -15.19 -1.83
C ARG A 101 6.54 -14.06 -2.80
N ASP A 102 7.21 -12.94 -2.61
CA ASP A 102 7.18 -11.81 -3.55
C ASP A 102 8.42 -11.83 -4.45
N GLU A 103 8.22 -12.12 -5.74
CA GLU A 103 9.30 -12.20 -6.74
C GLU A 103 10.05 -10.86 -6.91
N ARG A 104 9.39 -9.72 -6.67
CA ARG A 104 10.06 -8.41 -6.68
C ARG A 104 11.05 -8.31 -5.55
N ALA A 105 10.62 -8.65 -4.33
CA ALA A 105 11.50 -8.61 -3.16
C ALA A 105 12.66 -9.62 -3.26
N LEU A 106 12.40 -10.79 -3.88
CA LEU A 106 13.40 -11.85 -4.07
C LEU A 106 14.44 -11.52 -5.15
N SER A 107 14.05 -10.81 -6.22
CA SER A 107 14.94 -10.43 -7.33
C SER A 107 15.89 -9.28 -7.02
N LEU A 108 15.66 -8.52 -5.94
CA LEU A 108 16.57 -7.47 -5.50
C LEU A 108 17.90 -8.03 -4.98
N SER A 109 18.96 -7.23 -5.04
CA SER A 109 20.19 -7.47 -4.27
C SER A 109 19.99 -7.17 -2.77
N ARG A 110 20.94 -7.58 -1.91
CA ARG A 110 20.89 -7.25 -0.47
C ARG A 110 20.94 -5.75 -0.23
N ALA A 111 21.79 -5.04 -0.99
CA ALA A 111 21.91 -3.59 -0.91
C ALA A 111 20.60 -2.88 -1.30
N GLN A 112 19.94 -3.34 -2.37
CA GLN A 112 18.64 -2.79 -2.77
C GLN A 112 17.55 -3.08 -1.75
N VAL A 113 17.55 -4.24 -1.08
CA VAL A 113 16.58 -4.49 0.01
C VAL A 113 16.82 -3.53 1.19
N LEU A 114 18.08 -3.25 1.54
CA LEU A 114 18.39 -2.26 2.57
C LEU A 114 17.97 -0.85 2.15
N GLU A 115 18.21 -0.47 0.89
CA GLU A 115 17.72 0.78 0.31
C GLU A 115 16.19 0.86 0.40
N GLN A 116 15.49 -0.24 0.11
CA GLN A 116 14.03 -0.32 0.24
C GLN A 116 13.58 -0.05 1.68
N ILE A 117 14.13 -0.79 2.64
CA ILE A 117 13.71 -0.77 4.04
C ILE A 117 14.11 0.54 4.75
N LEU A 118 15.27 1.10 4.42
CA LEU A 118 15.84 2.24 5.15
C LEU A 118 15.56 3.60 4.50
N LEU A 119 15.32 3.64 3.19
CA LEU A 119 15.13 4.88 2.44
C LEU A 119 13.80 4.93 1.70
N GLN A 120 13.56 3.97 0.81
CA GLN A 120 12.37 3.99 -0.05
C GLN A 120 11.07 3.91 0.76
N VAL A 121 10.97 2.97 1.69
CA VAL A 121 9.77 2.80 2.52
C VAL A 121 9.60 3.99 3.47
N PRO A 122 10.59 4.37 4.31
CA PRO A 122 10.38 5.45 5.27
C PRO A 122 10.14 6.81 4.60
N VAL A 123 10.88 7.13 3.53
CA VAL A 123 10.84 8.47 2.90
C VAL A 123 9.97 8.49 1.66
N GLY A 124 10.12 7.51 0.76
CA GLY A 124 9.35 7.43 -0.48
C GLY A 124 7.88 7.08 -0.28
N THR A 125 7.53 6.39 0.81
CA THR A 125 6.16 5.98 1.12
C THR A 125 5.65 6.65 2.40
N VAL A 126 6.19 6.27 3.56
CA VAL A 126 5.59 6.57 4.86
C VAL A 126 5.58 8.06 5.17
N LEU A 127 6.67 8.79 4.86
CA LEU A 127 6.75 10.22 5.14
C LEU A 127 5.61 11.01 4.49
N LEU A 128 5.38 10.79 3.18
CA LEU A 128 4.29 11.47 2.47
C LEU A 128 2.94 10.98 2.94
N GLU A 129 2.79 9.68 3.16
CA GLU A 129 1.49 9.12 3.51
C GLU A 129 1.03 9.54 4.91
N GLU A 130 1.90 9.49 5.92
CA GLU A 130 1.53 9.89 7.27
C GLU A 130 1.40 11.40 7.42
N VAL A 131 2.40 12.17 6.98
CA VAL A 131 2.36 13.63 7.13
C VAL A 131 1.27 14.21 6.25
N GLY A 132 1.11 13.70 5.03
CA GLY A 132 0.09 14.14 4.10
C GLY A 132 -1.32 13.80 4.56
N PHE A 133 -1.66 12.51 4.70
CA PHE A 133 -3.05 12.11 4.96
C PHE A 133 -3.45 12.31 6.43
N ARG A 134 -2.60 11.88 7.39
CA ARG A 134 -2.92 11.92 8.83
C ARG A 134 -2.57 13.26 9.47
N GLY A 135 -1.62 14.01 8.91
CA GLY A 135 -1.26 15.34 9.38
C GLY A 135 -2.02 16.45 8.67
N VAL A 136 -1.66 16.71 7.41
CA VAL A 136 -2.13 17.88 6.65
C VAL A 136 -3.59 17.77 6.27
N LEU A 137 -3.97 16.75 5.50
CA LEU A 137 -5.34 16.58 5.00
C LEU A 137 -6.33 16.39 6.14
N HIS A 138 -6.03 15.49 7.08
CA HIS A 138 -6.86 15.27 8.27
C HIS A 138 -6.98 16.55 9.10
N GLY A 139 -5.88 17.25 9.40
CA GLY A 139 -5.92 18.48 10.20
C GLY A 139 -6.75 19.59 9.55
N LEU A 140 -6.63 19.77 8.23
CA LEU A 140 -7.43 20.75 7.47
C LEU A 140 -8.92 20.40 7.53
N LEU A 141 -9.27 19.14 7.32
CA LEU A 141 -10.65 18.66 7.38
C LEU A 141 -11.21 18.72 8.80
N ALA A 142 -10.43 18.37 9.82
CA ALA A 142 -10.86 18.32 11.21
C ALA A 142 -11.22 19.72 11.72
N ARG A 143 -10.45 20.73 11.31
CA ARG A 143 -10.72 22.13 11.64
C ARG A 143 -12.05 22.64 11.08
N SER A 144 -12.44 22.17 9.90
CA SER A 144 -13.60 22.72 9.16
C SER A 144 -14.87 21.86 9.24
N TYR A 145 -14.72 20.56 9.43
CA TYR A 145 -15.80 19.57 9.37
C TYR A 145 -15.81 18.60 10.55
N GLY A 146 -14.85 18.72 11.48
CA GLY A 146 -14.74 17.87 12.67
C GLY A 146 -14.01 16.55 12.41
N THR A 147 -13.56 15.93 13.51
CA THR A 147 -12.73 14.72 13.50
C THR A 147 -13.38 13.52 12.79
N PRO A 148 -14.68 13.21 12.96
CA PRO A 148 -15.27 12.05 12.28
C PRO A 148 -15.24 12.19 10.75
N ALA A 149 -15.60 13.35 10.22
CA ALA A 149 -15.56 13.63 8.79
C ALA A 149 -14.12 13.61 8.26
N ALA A 150 -13.18 14.20 9.00
CA ALA A 150 -11.76 14.16 8.64
C ALA A 150 -11.20 12.74 8.56
N THR A 151 -11.51 11.90 9.53
CA THR A 151 -11.11 10.49 9.54
C THR A 151 -11.75 9.73 8.36
N ALA A 152 -13.05 9.92 8.11
CA ALA A 152 -13.74 9.23 7.02
C ALA A 152 -13.16 9.63 5.64
N VAL A 153 -13.06 10.93 5.37
CA VAL A 153 -12.60 11.45 4.06
C VAL A 153 -11.11 11.18 3.84
N SER A 154 -10.25 11.43 4.82
CA SER A 154 -8.82 11.16 4.69
C SER A 154 -8.55 9.66 4.48
N SER A 155 -9.26 8.79 5.20
CA SER A 155 -9.12 7.33 5.05
C SER A 155 -9.65 6.83 3.72
N ALA A 156 -10.77 7.36 3.22
CA ALA A 156 -11.30 7.01 1.90
C ALA A 156 -10.32 7.41 0.78
N LEU A 157 -9.77 8.63 0.84
CA LEU A 157 -8.77 9.10 -0.11
C LEU A 157 -7.46 8.29 -0.01
N PHE A 158 -7.07 7.88 1.19
CA PHE A 158 -5.94 6.98 1.40
C PHE A 158 -6.19 5.58 0.80
N GLY A 159 -7.42 5.08 0.85
CA GLY A 159 -7.81 3.88 0.12
C GLY A 159 -7.63 4.06 -1.39
N LEU A 160 -8.16 5.15 -1.95
CA LEU A 160 -8.05 5.45 -3.39
C LEU A 160 -6.60 5.68 -3.85
N TRP A 161 -5.75 6.23 -2.99
CA TRP A 161 -4.30 6.38 -3.24
C TRP A 161 -3.62 5.05 -3.63
N HIS A 162 -4.15 3.93 -3.14
CA HIS A 162 -3.59 2.59 -3.35
C HIS A 162 -4.03 1.92 -4.65
N VAL A 163 -4.86 2.54 -5.50
CA VAL A 163 -5.30 1.93 -6.77
C VAL A 163 -4.12 1.58 -7.68
N LEU A 164 -3.18 2.50 -7.94
CA LEU A 164 -2.04 2.21 -8.82
C LEU A 164 -1.09 1.15 -8.22
N PRO A 165 -0.69 1.24 -6.94
CA PRO A 165 0.06 0.16 -6.28
C PRO A 165 -0.65 -1.20 -6.34
N ALA A 166 -1.97 -1.23 -6.14
CA ALA A 166 -2.74 -2.48 -6.12
C ALA A 166 -2.82 -3.14 -7.50
N ILE A 167 -2.96 -2.35 -8.58
CA ILE A 167 -2.86 -2.85 -9.96
C ILE A 167 -1.50 -3.50 -10.18
N ASP A 168 -0.43 -2.80 -9.81
CA ASP A 168 0.92 -3.31 -9.98
C ASP A 168 1.13 -4.57 -9.11
N MET A 169 0.62 -4.62 -7.88
CA MET A 169 0.71 -5.79 -7.00
C MET A 169 -0.05 -7.00 -7.58
N ALA A 170 -1.27 -6.80 -8.09
CA ALA A 170 -2.06 -7.85 -8.73
C ALA A 170 -1.31 -8.48 -9.91
N ALA A 171 -0.59 -7.67 -10.69
CA ALA A 171 0.23 -8.14 -11.80
C ALA A 171 1.49 -8.93 -11.37
N ALA A 172 1.99 -8.72 -10.14
CA ALA A 172 3.22 -9.37 -9.66
C ALA A 172 3.02 -10.54 -8.69
N ASN A 173 1.82 -10.73 -8.15
CA ASN A 173 1.52 -11.84 -7.26
C ASN A 173 0.35 -12.69 -7.79
N PRO A 174 0.62 -13.74 -8.58
CA PRO A 174 -0.41 -14.61 -9.14
C PRO A 174 -1.31 -15.27 -8.09
N ALA A 175 -0.81 -15.47 -6.86
CA ALA A 175 -1.59 -16.06 -5.77
C ALA A 175 -2.74 -15.15 -5.32
N LEU A 176 -2.59 -13.82 -5.40
CA LEU A 176 -3.67 -12.88 -5.13
C LEU A 176 -4.76 -12.95 -6.19
N GLY A 177 -4.39 -13.11 -7.46
CA GLY A 177 -5.34 -13.32 -8.54
C GLY A 177 -6.14 -14.62 -8.38
N ALA A 178 -5.49 -15.69 -7.93
CA ALA A 178 -6.14 -16.96 -7.65
C ALA A 178 -7.13 -16.86 -6.47
N LEU A 179 -6.74 -16.22 -5.36
CA LEU A 179 -7.66 -15.97 -4.24
C LEU A 179 -8.85 -15.10 -4.66
N ALA A 180 -8.61 -14.06 -5.46
CA ALA A 180 -9.67 -13.21 -5.98
C ALA A 180 -10.65 -14.03 -6.82
N ALA A 181 -10.16 -14.94 -7.67
CA ALA A 181 -10.98 -15.86 -8.46
C ALA A 181 -11.76 -16.85 -7.58
N GLU A 182 -11.18 -17.36 -6.48
CA GLU A 182 -11.88 -18.23 -5.53
C GLU A 182 -13.01 -17.51 -4.79
N ALA A 183 -12.90 -16.20 -4.59
CA ALA A 183 -13.94 -15.36 -3.99
C ALA A 183 -15.09 -15.02 -4.97
N ASP A 184 -15.11 -15.57 -6.20
CA ASP A 184 -16.21 -15.37 -7.16
C ASP A 184 -17.46 -16.11 -6.69
N PRO A 185 -18.57 -15.42 -6.37
CA PRO A 185 -19.82 -16.11 -6.05
C PRO A 185 -20.49 -16.74 -7.28
N VAL A 186 -20.04 -16.44 -8.51
CA VAL A 186 -20.74 -16.79 -9.75
C VAL A 186 -20.24 -18.10 -10.40
N LYS A 187 -19.12 -18.70 -9.97
CA LYS A 187 -18.64 -19.98 -10.51
C LYS A 187 -18.61 -21.09 -9.45
N PRO A 188 -19.52 -22.09 -9.52
CA PRO A 188 -19.32 -23.35 -8.83
C PRO A 188 -17.98 -23.97 -9.27
N ARG A 189 -17.26 -24.61 -8.33
CA ARG A 189 -16.11 -25.45 -8.68
C ARG A 189 -16.60 -26.60 -9.56
N GLU A 190 -16.40 -26.52 -10.87
CA GLU A 190 -16.59 -27.69 -11.72
C GLU A 190 -15.53 -28.76 -11.36
N PRO A 191 -15.93 -30.02 -11.15
CA PRO A 191 -15.00 -31.13 -11.05
C PRO A 191 -14.13 -31.17 -12.31
N ARG A 192 -12.80 -31.30 -12.15
CA ARG A 192 -11.91 -31.59 -13.27
C ARG A 192 -12.27 -32.99 -13.81
N GLU A 193 -13.05 -33.06 -14.87
CA GLU A 193 -13.16 -34.30 -15.63
C GLU A 193 -11.82 -34.62 -16.29
N PRO A 194 -11.43 -35.91 -16.38
CA PRO A 194 -10.25 -36.32 -17.12
C PRO A 194 -10.41 -35.90 -18.59
N ARG A 195 -9.53 -35.02 -19.07
CA ARG A 195 -9.51 -34.60 -20.48
C ARG A 195 -9.25 -35.82 -21.36
N GLU A 196 -10.27 -36.25 -22.10
CA GLU A 196 -10.08 -37.09 -23.27
C GLU A 196 -9.35 -36.28 -24.36
N ALA A 197 -8.39 -36.91 -25.02
CA ALA A 197 -7.55 -36.27 -26.02
C ALA A 197 -8.36 -36.00 -27.30
N VAL A 198 -8.83 -34.75 -27.46
CA VAL A 198 -9.39 -34.26 -28.71
C VAL A 198 -8.23 -33.89 -29.65
N PRO A 199 -8.18 -34.40 -30.90
CA PRO A 199 -7.14 -34.05 -31.85
C PRO A 199 -7.24 -32.58 -32.28
N ALA A 200 -6.07 -31.95 -32.43
CA ALA A 200 -5.94 -30.52 -32.70
C ALA A 200 -6.19 -30.19 -34.17
N ASP A 201 -7.29 -29.49 -34.46
CA ASP A 201 -7.40 -28.64 -35.66
C ASP A 201 -6.67 -27.31 -35.42
N PRO A 202 -6.00 -26.73 -36.44
CA PRO A 202 -5.30 -25.46 -36.32
C PRO A 202 -6.31 -24.31 -36.32
N VAL A 203 -6.83 -23.95 -35.15
CA VAL A 203 -7.59 -22.72 -34.95
C VAL A 203 -6.62 -21.55 -34.87
N THR A 204 -6.79 -20.55 -35.75
CA THR A 204 -6.04 -19.30 -35.72
C THR A 204 -6.27 -18.57 -34.38
N PRO A 205 -5.23 -18.13 -33.64
CA PRO A 205 -5.37 -17.74 -32.21
C PRO A 205 -6.12 -16.45 -31.90
N ALA A 206 -6.60 -15.71 -32.91
CA ALA A 206 -7.05 -14.32 -32.74
C ALA A 206 -8.53 -14.17 -32.35
N ASP A 207 -9.40 -15.15 -32.66
CA ASP A 207 -10.86 -15.05 -32.47
C ASP A 207 -11.44 -16.10 -31.51
N SER A 208 -10.59 -16.79 -30.74
CA SER A 208 -11.05 -17.84 -29.85
C SER A 208 -11.85 -17.26 -28.67
N PRO A 209 -13.14 -17.61 -28.50
CA PRO A 209 -13.96 -17.11 -27.39
C PRO A 209 -13.35 -17.45 -26.01
N GLU A 210 -12.55 -18.51 -25.92
CA GLU A 210 -11.78 -18.88 -24.73
C GLU A 210 -10.69 -17.86 -24.38
N LEU A 211 -10.04 -17.25 -25.38
CA LEU A 211 -8.98 -16.25 -25.16
C LEU A 211 -9.59 -14.93 -24.67
N MET A 212 -10.75 -14.54 -25.22
CA MET A 212 -11.51 -13.39 -24.71
C MET A 212 -12.09 -13.65 -23.31
N ALA A 213 -12.61 -14.86 -23.06
CA ALA A 213 -13.14 -15.23 -21.74
C ALA A 213 -12.05 -15.28 -20.67
N SER A 214 -10.85 -15.79 -21.00
CA SER A 214 -9.71 -15.82 -20.09
C SER A 214 -9.13 -14.42 -19.82
N ALA A 215 -9.06 -13.55 -20.84
CA ALA A 215 -8.70 -12.15 -20.67
C ALA A 215 -9.72 -11.40 -19.78
N GLY A 216 -11.02 -11.63 -19.99
CA GLY A 216 -12.10 -11.07 -19.17
C GLY A 216 -12.04 -11.52 -17.70
N ALA A 217 -11.78 -12.81 -17.46
CA ALA A 217 -11.60 -13.36 -16.11
C ALA A 217 -10.36 -12.77 -15.40
N SER A 218 -9.26 -12.58 -16.14
CA SER A 218 -8.05 -11.92 -15.62
C SER A 218 -8.34 -10.48 -15.19
N GLY A 219 -9.07 -9.72 -16.02
CA GLY A 219 -9.49 -8.35 -15.69
C GLY A 219 -10.37 -8.28 -14.43
N ALA A 220 -11.33 -9.20 -14.29
CA ALA A 220 -12.20 -9.27 -13.10
C ALA A 220 -11.42 -9.58 -11.80
N ASN A 221 -10.35 -10.37 -11.88
CA ASN A 221 -9.49 -10.67 -10.72
C ASN A 221 -8.69 -9.44 -10.29
N VAL A 222 -8.15 -8.67 -11.25
CA VAL A 222 -7.44 -7.41 -10.94
C VAL A 222 -8.39 -6.44 -10.25
N VAL A 223 -9.62 -6.27 -10.75
CA VAL A 223 -10.62 -5.39 -10.13
C VAL A 223 -10.90 -5.79 -8.69
N ARG A 224 -11.03 -7.10 -8.41
CA ARG A 224 -11.25 -7.61 -7.05
C ARG A 224 -10.08 -7.36 -6.12
N VAL A 225 -8.84 -7.60 -6.58
CA VAL A 225 -7.63 -7.30 -5.79
C VAL A 225 -7.54 -5.81 -5.49
N VAL A 226 -7.80 -4.95 -6.49
CA VAL A 226 -7.81 -3.49 -6.33
C VAL A 226 -8.88 -3.07 -5.33
N ALA A 227 -10.12 -3.54 -5.46
CA ALA A 227 -11.20 -3.22 -4.55
C ALA A 227 -10.90 -3.66 -3.11
N GLY A 228 -10.41 -4.90 -2.93
CA GLY A 228 -9.98 -5.40 -1.62
C GLY A 228 -8.85 -4.55 -1.03
N SER A 229 -7.88 -4.15 -1.85
CA SER A 229 -6.76 -3.28 -1.42
C SER A 229 -7.26 -1.90 -1.00
N VAL A 230 -8.13 -1.26 -1.79
CA VAL A 230 -8.72 0.06 -1.46
C VAL A 230 -9.50 0.01 -0.14
N ILE A 231 -10.32 -1.03 0.07
CA ILE A 231 -11.11 -1.18 1.31
C ILE A 231 -10.18 -1.40 2.50
N SER A 232 -9.26 -2.37 2.41
CA SER A 232 -8.35 -2.71 3.50
C SER A 232 -7.42 -1.56 3.89
N THR A 233 -6.87 -0.85 2.91
CA THR A 233 -6.02 0.33 3.15
C THR A 233 -6.84 1.51 3.67
N GLY A 234 -8.09 1.69 3.24
CA GLY A 234 -9.02 2.65 3.84
C GLY A 234 -9.28 2.36 5.33
N LEU A 235 -9.54 1.10 5.68
CA LEU A 235 -9.69 0.69 7.09
C LEU A 235 -8.39 0.90 7.90
N ALA A 236 -7.23 0.61 7.29
CA ALA A 236 -5.93 0.93 7.90
C ALA A 236 -5.76 2.44 8.11
N GLY A 237 -6.26 3.28 7.19
CA GLY A 237 -6.30 4.74 7.33
C GLY A 237 -7.09 5.20 8.56
N VAL A 238 -8.19 4.53 8.88
CA VAL A 238 -8.98 4.80 10.11
C VAL A 238 -8.15 4.47 11.34
N LEU A 239 -7.52 3.28 11.36
CA LEU A 239 -6.63 2.87 12.44
C LEU A 239 -5.47 3.87 12.62
N PHE A 240 -4.80 4.27 11.55
CA PHE A 240 -3.67 5.20 11.60
C PHE A 240 -4.09 6.60 12.06
N SER A 241 -5.28 7.07 11.66
CA SER A 241 -5.85 8.31 12.17
C SER A 241 -6.08 8.25 13.68
N GLU A 242 -6.57 7.10 14.18
CA GLU A 242 -6.75 6.88 15.62
C GLU A 242 -5.43 6.78 16.38
N LEU A 243 -4.40 6.15 15.81
CA LEU A 243 -3.05 6.13 16.38
C LEU A 243 -2.45 7.53 16.47
N ASN A 244 -2.58 8.33 15.40
CA ASN A 244 -2.16 9.73 15.40
C ASN A 244 -2.88 10.52 16.51
N ARG A 245 -4.20 10.30 16.67
CA ARG A 245 -4.99 10.94 17.72
C ARG A 245 -4.47 10.58 19.12
N ARG A 246 -4.11 9.31 19.37
CA ARG A 246 -3.66 8.80 20.68
C ARG A 246 -2.20 9.08 21.03
N GLY A 247 -1.32 9.15 20.04
CA GLY A 247 0.13 9.19 20.26
C GLY A 247 0.93 10.09 19.32
N GLY A 248 0.26 10.89 18.49
CA GLY A 248 0.90 11.70 17.46
C GLY A 248 1.40 10.87 16.27
N LEU A 249 1.95 11.55 15.26
CA LEU A 249 2.33 10.99 13.96
C LEU A 249 3.40 9.90 14.05
N ALA A 250 4.21 9.89 15.12
CA ALA A 250 5.22 8.86 15.33
C ALA A 250 4.59 7.46 15.47
N ALA A 251 3.42 7.32 16.10
CA ALA A 251 2.76 6.03 16.28
C ALA A 251 2.41 5.34 14.95
N PRO A 252 1.61 5.95 14.06
CA PRO A 252 1.31 5.32 12.78
C PRO A 252 2.55 5.25 11.88
N ALA A 253 3.46 6.23 11.88
CA ALA A 253 4.66 6.18 11.05
C ALA A 253 5.57 4.99 11.36
N ILE A 254 5.79 4.69 12.64
CA ILE A 254 6.61 3.54 13.05
C ILE A 254 5.91 2.22 12.69
N LEU A 255 4.62 2.09 13.01
CA LEU A 255 3.85 0.90 12.65
C LEU A 255 3.87 0.68 11.13
N HIS A 256 3.59 1.72 10.37
CA HIS A 256 3.52 1.67 8.91
C HIS A 256 4.88 1.34 8.28
N THR A 257 5.97 1.94 8.77
CA THR A 257 7.33 1.58 8.36
C THR A 257 7.62 0.11 8.65
N ALA A 258 7.26 -0.37 9.84
CA ALA A 258 7.47 -1.76 10.23
C ALA A 258 6.69 -2.72 9.32
N THR A 259 5.39 -2.49 9.10
CA THR A 259 4.56 -3.36 8.26
C THR A 259 5.11 -3.49 6.83
N ASN A 260 5.52 -2.38 6.20
CA ASN A 260 6.07 -2.43 4.85
C ASN A 260 7.48 -3.03 4.80
N SER A 261 8.34 -2.66 5.76
CA SER A 261 9.74 -3.11 5.77
C SER A 261 9.88 -4.59 6.11
N LEU A 262 9.07 -5.08 7.05
CA LEU A 262 9.06 -6.49 7.44
C LEU A 262 8.60 -7.39 6.29
N GLY A 263 7.76 -6.90 5.38
CA GLY A 263 7.43 -7.56 4.11
C GLY A 263 8.67 -8.01 3.35
N TYR A 264 9.60 -7.09 3.10
CA TYR A 264 10.86 -7.40 2.42
C TYR A 264 11.75 -8.37 3.20
N VAL A 265 11.83 -8.22 4.53
CA VAL A 265 12.62 -9.11 5.38
C VAL A 265 12.09 -10.53 5.32
N PHE A 266 10.80 -10.72 5.56
CA PHE A 266 10.18 -12.04 5.62
C PHE A 266 10.04 -12.70 4.25
N ALA A 267 9.91 -11.93 3.17
CA ALA A 267 10.02 -12.48 1.82
C ALA A 267 11.38 -13.15 1.60
N ARG A 268 12.47 -12.53 2.07
CA ARG A 268 13.82 -13.10 2.00
C ARG A 268 14.03 -14.31 2.91
N LEU A 269 13.37 -14.35 4.07
CA LEU A 269 13.42 -15.51 4.96
C LEU A 269 12.64 -16.69 4.36
N ALA A 270 11.47 -16.43 3.76
CA ALA A 270 10.63 -17.46 3.14
C ALA A 270 11.27 -18.06 1.88
N GLY A 271 12.00 -17.26 1.11
CA GLY A 271 12.74 -17.74 -0.07
C GLY A 271 13.89 -18.71 0.26
N ARG A 272 14.56 -18.53 1.41
CA ARG A 272 15.69 -19.38 1.83
C ARG A 272 15.29 -20.75 2.35
N GLY A 273 14.09 -20.91 2.88
CA GLY A 273 13.59 -22.18 3.42
C GLY A 273 13.05 -23.17 2.38
N GLY A 274 13.23 -22.89 1.08
CA GLY A 274 12.66 -23.66 -0.03
C GLY A 274 13.64 -24.58 -0.77
N GLU A 275 14.94 -24.56 -0.46
CA GLU A 275 15.91 -25.49 -1.06
C GLU A 275 16.31 -26.58 -0.05
N PRO A 276 15.76 -27.81 -0.17
CA PRO A 276 16.50 -28.99 0.25
C PRO A 276 17.63 -29.19 -0.77
N GLY A 277 18.87 -28.97 -0.32
CA GLY A 277 20.13 -29.43 -0.93
C GLY A 277 20.15 -29.60 -2.44
N GLY A 278 20.61 -28.57 -3.16
CA GLY A 278 21.25 -28.79 -4.45
C GLY A 278 22.46 -29.70 -4.23
N ASP A 279 22.29 -30.98 -4.56
CA ASP A 279 23.34 -31.98 -4.57
C ASP A 279 24.42 -31.51 -5.55
N VAL A 280 25.54 -31.04 -5.00
CA VAL A 280 26.75 -30.77 -5.76
C VAL A 280 27.29 -32.14 -6.18
N SER A 281 26.86 -32.65 -7.33
CA SER A 281 27.54 -33.79 -7.97
C SER A 281 28.99 -33.39 -8.23
N PRO A 282 29.99 -34.00 -7.55
CA PRO A 282 31.38 -33.71 -7.80
C PRO A 282 31.88 -34.76 -8.77
N ASP A 283 31.49 -34.69 -10.04
CA ASP A 283 32.21 -35.48 -11.04
C ASP A 283 32.08 -34.91 -12.44
N ARG A 284 32.95 -33.95 -12.76
CA ARG A 284 33.63 -33.89 -14.05
C ARG A 284 34.99 -33.23 -13.87
N ALA A 285 36.03 -34.04 -13.95
CA ALA A 285 37.32 -33.63 -14.49
C ALA A 285 38.04 -34.86 -15.07
N PRO A 286 38.97 -34.67 -16.00
CA PRO A 286 38.96 -33.79 -17.17
C PRO A 286 38.56 -34.52 -18.47
#